data_AF-A0A7S4MAL4-F1
#
_entry.id   AF-A0A7S4MAL4-F1
#
_cell.length_a   1.000
_cell.length_b   1.000
_cell.length_c   1.000
_cell.angle_alpha   90.00
_cell.angle_beta   90.00
_cell.angle_gamma   90.00
#
_symmetry.space_group_name_H-M   'P 1'
#
loop_
_entity.id
_entity.type
_entity.pdbx_description
1 polymer ?
#
loop_
_entity_poly.entity_id
_entity_poly.type
_entity_poly.pdbx_seq_one_letter_code
_entity_poly.pdbx_strand_id
1 'polypeptide(L)'
;CDRSRCLKRFCVCFAAGNTCVDCRCKGCENDESTEERRAARELAMLELVKRKANAFAERIGGDDEQKVHLTGCNCRKSECRKRYCECFQAGIKCGDKCKCLDCANPMGAVARRHSAASPHAALAGVLQAAR
;
A
#
# COMPACT_ATOMS: atom_id res chain seq x y z
N CYS A 1 5.73 5.27 13.47
CA CYS A 1 6.76 5.48 12.42
C CYS A 1 8.10 5.49 13.13
N ASP A 2 8.92 4.47 12.90
CA ASP A 2 10.03 4.18 13.83
C ASP A 2 11.40 4.26 13.14
N ARG A 3 11.46 4.09 11.80
CA ARG A 3 12.72 4.06 11.05
C ARG A 3 12.72 4.89 9.76
N SER A 4 11.59 5.50 9.42
CA SER A 4 11.46 6.28 8.17
C SER A 4 11.86 7.75 8.33
N ARG A 5 12.01 8.23 9.58
CA ARG A 5 12.01 9.65 9.94
C ARG A 5 10.85 10.44 9.31
N CYS A 6 9.80 9.72 8.92
CA CYS A 6 8.69 10.21 8.15
C CYS A 6 9.01 10.78 6.77
N LEU A 7 10.23 10.65 6.24
CA LEU A 7 10.61 11.10 4.89
C LEU A 7 10.59 9.97 3.84
N LYS A 8 9.78 8.94 4.08
CA LYS A 8 9.63 7.76 3.21
C LYS A 8 8.16 7.32 3.20
N ARG A 9 7.74 6.65 2.12
CA ARG A 9 6.36 6.15 1.91
C ARG A 9 5.79 5.24 3.01
N PHE A 10 6.64 4.69 3.90
CA PHE A 10 6.17 3.93 5.06
C PHE A 10 5.42 4.81 6.07
N CYS A 11 5.66 6.12 6.06
CA CYS A 11 4.83 7.08 6.80
C CYS A 11 3.60 7.43 5.98
N VAL A 12 2.42 7.28 6.57
CA VAL A 12 1.14 7.58 5.93
C VAL A 12 0.97 9.06 5.60
N CYS A 13 1.43 9.96 6.48
CA CYS A 13 1.39 11.41 6.24
C CYS A 13 2.21 11.77 5.00
N PHE A 14 3.48 11.34 4.96
CA PHE A 14 4.36 11.60 3.83
C PHE A 14 3.88 10.93 2.54
N ALA A 15 3.38 9.69 2.60
CA ALA A 15 2.83 9.02 1.43
C ALA A 15 1.63 9.76 0.82
N ALA A 16 0.88 10.50 1.64
CA ALA A 16 -0.21 11.38 1.24
C ALA A 16 0.25 12.79 0.83
N GLY A 17 1.54 13.09 0.90
CA GLY A 17 2.08 14.43 0.63
C GLY A 17 1.91 15.43 1.79
N ASN A 18 1.44 14.99 2.96
CA ASN A 18 1.17 15.86 4.12
C ASN A 18 2.35 15.89 5.09
N THR A 19 2.47 16.96 5.87
CA THR A 19 3.33 17.02 7.06
C THR A 19 2.74 16.16 8.19
N CYS A 20 3.57 15.78 9.16
CA CYS A 20 3.09 15.14 10.37
C CYS A 20 2.56 16.20 11.34
N VAL A 21 1.33 16.03 11.80
CA VAL A 21 0.71 16.86 12.85
C VAL A 21 0.22 15.93 13.95
N ASP A 22 0.55 16.23 15.22
CA ASP A 22 0.16 15.47 16.42
C ASP A 22 0.42 13.95 16.35
N CYS A 23 1.48 13.55 15.64
CA CYS A 23 1.82 12.15 15.43
C CYS A 23 2.75 11.61 16.51
N ARG A 24 2.56 10.34 16.90
CA ARG A 24 3.47 9.59 17.81
C ARG A 24 4.70 9.01 17.09
N CYS A 25 5.31 9.79 16.20
CA CYS A 25 6.46 9.37 15.39
C CYS A 25 7.75 9.45 16.20
N LYS A 26 8.68 8.50 16.03
CA LYS A 26 10.02 8.57 16.62
C LYS A 26 10.97 9.25 15.62
N GLY A 27 11.59 10.36 16.04
CA GLY A 27 12.53 11.12 15.21
C GLY A 27 11.92 11.61 13.90
N CYS A 28 10.77 12.30 13.98
CA CYS A 28 10.08 12.83 12.80
C CYS A 28 10.87 14.00 12.19
N GLU A 29 11.09 13.93 10.87
CA GLU A 29 11.65 15.03 10.07
C GLU A 29 10.66 15.50 8.98
N ASN A 30 9.45 14.92 8.92
CA ASN A 30 8.40 15.33 7.99
C ASN A 30 7.59 16.52 8.55
N ASP A 31 8.22 17.67 8.61
CA ASP A 31 7.63 18.94 9.00
C ASP A 31 8.27 20.10 8.21
N GLU A 32 7.77 21.32 8.43
CA GLU A 32 8.26 22.54 7.79
C GLU A 32 8.69 23.59 8.85
N SER A 33 9.05 23.12 10.05
CA SER A 33 9.35 23.98 11.20
C SER A 33 10.65 24.78 11.07
N THR A 34 11.59 24.28 10.27
CA THR A 34 12.83 24.99 9.92
C THR A 34 13.11 24.84 8.43
N GLU A 35 13.96 25.71 7.88
CA GLU A 35 14.33 25.66 6.46
C GLU A 35 15.10 24.37 6.13
N GLU A 36 15.94 23.87 7.03
CA GLU A 36 16.64 22.58 6.84
C GLU A 36 15.65 21.42 6.75
N ARG A 37 14.60 21.43 7.58
CA ARG A 37 13.57 20.38 7.56
C ARG A 37 12.69 20.49 6.32
N ARG A 38 12.32 21.70 5.91
CA ARG A 38 11.62 21.94 4.63
C ARG A 38 12.44 21.41 3.46
N ALA A 39 13.73 21.75 3.39
CA ALA A 39 14.62 21.29 2.33
C ALA A 39 14.80 19.77 2.35
N ALA A 40 14.95 19.15 3.53
CA ALA A 40 15.03 17.70 3.67
C ALA A 40 13.74 17.00 3.18
N ARG A 41 12.57 17.57 3.50
CA ARG A 41 11.27 17.09 3.03
C ARG A 41 11.14 17.24 1.52
N GLU A 42 11.45 18.39 0.96
CA GLU A 42 11.39 18.64 -0.48
C GLU A 42 12.31 17.71 -1.27
N LEU A 43 13.55 17.53 -0.83
CA LEU A 43 14.50 16.61 -1.43
C LEU A 43 13.97 15.16 -1.40
N ALA A 44 13.39 14.73 -0.27
CA ALA A 44 12.78 13.41 -0.15
C ALA A 44 11.56 13.24 -1.09
N MET A 45 10.77 14.28 -1.27
CA MET A 45 9.64 14.27 -2.21
C MET A 45 10.12 14.18 -3.66
N LEU A 46 11.12 14.99 -4.04
CA LEU A 46 11.73 14.96 -5.38
C LEU A 46 12.32 13.58 -5.70
N GLU A 47 13.09 12.99 -4.78
CA GLU A 47 13.66 11.65 -4.96
C GLU A 47 12.59 10.57 -5.14
N LEU A 48 11.46 10.71 -4.46
CA LEU A 48 10.35 9.77 -4.64
C LEU A 48 9.66 9.97 -6.00
N VAL A 49 9.43 11.21 -6.43
CA VAL A 49 8.82 11.52 -7.74
C VAL A 49 9.70 11.04 -8.89
N LYS A 50 11.02 11.21 -8.79
CA LYS A 50 11.98 10.67 -9.78
C LYS A 50 11.79 9.18 -10.03
N ARG A 51 11.52 8.40 -8.97
CA ARG A 51 11.31 6.94 -9.06
C ARG A 51 9.89 6.56 -9.48
N LYS A 52 8.91 7.40 -9.14
CA LYS A 52 7.49 7.18 -9.43
C LYS A 52 6.80 8.53 -9.62
N ALA A 53 6.60 8.94 -10.87
CA ALA A 53 6.00 10.23 -11.20
C ALA A 53 4.68 10.50 -10.46
N ASN A 54 3.79 9.50 -10.40
CA ASN A 54 2.52 9.56 -9.69
C ASN A 54 2.65 9.12 -8.22
N ALA A 55 3.75 9.48 -7.55
CA ALA A 55 4.02 9.04 -6.19
C ALA A 55 2.99 9.57 -5.18
N PHE A 56 2.62 10.83 -5.33
CA PHE A 56 1.73 11.57 -4.42
C PHE A 56 0.33 11.79 -5.01
N ALA A 57 0.06 11.22 -6.19
CA ALA A 57 -1.28 11.23 -6.77
C ALA A 57 -2.24 10.43 -5.88
N GLU A 58 -3.48 10.91 -5.76
CA GLU A 58 -4.54 10.26 -5.00
C GLU A 58 -4.78 8.85 -5.53
N ARG A 59 -4.96 7.88 -4.63
CA ARG A 59 -5.05 6.45 -4.98
C ARG A 59 -6.49 5.96 -5.04
N ILE A 60 -7.39 6.69 -4.39
CA ILE A 60 -8.84 6.51 -4.38
C ILE A 60 -9.42 7.73 -5.08
N GLY A 61 -10.33 7.52 -6.03
CA GLY A 61 -11.00 8.60 -6.76
C GLY A 61 -12.38 8.15 -7.19
N GLY A 62 -13.02 8.91 -8.08
CA GLY A 62 -14.43 8.74 -8.43
C GLY A 62 -15.32 9.77 -7.74
N ASP A 63 -16.61 9.78 -8.07
CA ASP A 63 -17.61 10.61 -7.42
C ASP A 63 -18.03 10.05 -6.05
N ASP A 64 -18.86 10.80 -5.31
CA ASP A 64 -19.27 10.42 -3.96
C ASP A 64 -20.07 9.12 -3.88
N GLU A 65 -20.77 8.74 -4.95
CA GLU A 65 -21.53 7.50 -5.02
C GLU A 65 -20.66 6.32 -5.47
N GLN A 66 -19.59 6.56 -6.24
CA GLN A 66 -18.81 5.53 -6.92
C GLN A 66 -17.28 5.70 -6.75
N LYS A 67 -16.81 5.60 -5.50
CA LYS A 67 -15.37 5.61 -5.18
C LYS A 67 -14.68 4.31 -5.63
N VAL A 68 -13.56 4.46 -6.33
CA VAL A 68 -12.77 3.36 -6.89
C VAL A 68 -11.28 3.51 -6.58
N HIS A 69 -10.60 2.37 -6.47
CA HIS A 69 -9.15 2.36 -6.31
C HIS A 69 -8.44 2.47 -7.67
N LEU A 70 -7.92 3.66 -7.99
CA LEU A 70 -7.37 4.02 -9.31
C LEU A 70 -6.17 3.18 -9.77
N THR A 71 -5.43 2.58 -8.83
CA THR A 71 -4.24 1.75 -9.10
C THR A 71 -4.38 0.30 -8.61
N GLY A 72 -5.42 0.01 -7.84
CA GLY A 72 -5.65 -1.31 -7.25
C GLY A 72 -4.70 -1.69 -6.11
N CYS A 73 -5.18 -2.58 -5.24
CA CYS A 73 -4.38 -3.18 -4.18
C CYS A 73 -3.65 -4.45 -4.66
N ASN A 74 -2.61 -4.87 -3.93
CA ASN A 74 -1.82 -6.08 -4.23
C ASN A 74 -1.77 -7.04 -3.04
N CYS A 75 -2.85 -7.08 -2.24
CA CYS A 75 -2.89 -7.83 -0.98
C CYS A 75 -2.70 -9.34 -1.21
N ARG A 76 -1.85 -9.97 -0.40
CA ARG A 76 -1.64 -11.42 -0.42
C ARG A 76 -2.10 -12.09 0.88
N LYS A 77 -1.72 -11.53 2.02
CA LYS A 77 -1.95 -12.13 3.36
C LYS A 77 -3.13 -11.52 4.12
N SER A 78 -3.60 -10.35 3.70
CA SER A 78 -4.70 -9.66 4.42
C SER A 78 -6.07 -10.09 3.94
N GLU A 79 -6.16 -10.83 2.82
CA GLU A 79 -7.41 -11.21 2.15
C GLU A 79 -8.34 -10.00 1.92
N CYS A 80 -7.78 -8.79 1.88
CA CYS A 80 -8.53 -7.53 1.86
C CYS A 80 -9.56 -7.36 2.99
N ARG A 81 -9.37 -8.03 4.14
CA ARG A 81 -10.23 -7.95 5.34
C ARG A 81 -9.66 -7.06 6.46
N LYS A 82 -8.47 -6.52 6.25
CA LYS A 82 -7.71 -5.73 7.23
C LYS A 82 -7.31 -4.39 6.64
N ARG A 83 -7.10 -3.38 7.49
CA ARG A 83 -6.69 -2.01 7.10
C ARG A 83 -5.33 -1.92 6.40
N TYR A 84 -4.60 -3.03 6.26
CA TYR A 84 -3.46 -3.11 5.33
C TYR A 84 -3.87 -3.00 3.86
N CYS A 85 -5.13 -3.31 3.53
CA CYS A 85 -5.68 -3.10 2.19
C CYS A 85 -6.25 -1.69 2.09
N GLU A 86 -5.78 -0.93 1.09
CA GLU A 86 -6.25 0.42 0.80
C GLU A 86 -7.76 0.44 0.44
N CYS A 87 -8.29 -0.61 -0.22
CA CYS A 87 -9.73 -0.71 -0.51
C CYS A 87 -10.54 -0.83 0.78
N PHE A 88 -10.13 -1.75 1.66
CA PHE A 88 -10.82 -2.01 2.92
C PHE A 88 -10.76 -0.78 3.84
N GLN A 89 -9.61 -0.11 3.90
CA GLN A 89 -9.44 1.10 4.69
C GLN A 89 -10.30 2.25 4.18
N ALA A 90 -10.45 2.38 2.85
CA ALA A 90 -11.28 3.41 2.23
C ALA A 90 -12.77 3.06 2.20
N GLY A 91 -13.20 1.91 2.72
CA GLY A 91 -14.60 1.50 2.70
C GLY A 91 -15.15 1.26 1.28
N ILE A 92 -14.29 0.82 0.35
CA ILE A 92 -14.67 0.53 -1.02
C ILE A 92 -14.42 -0.92 -1.39
N LYS A 93 -15.11 -1.36 -2.45
CA LYS A 93 -14.93 -2.67 -3.06
C LYS A 93 -13.56 -2.78 -3.72
N CYS A 94 -12.99 -3.98 -3.74
CA CYS A 94 -11.87 -4.24 -4.65
C CYS A 94 -12.41 -4.26 -6.09
N GLY A 95 -11.92 -3.34 -6.92
CA GLY A 95 -12.28 -3.26 -8.35
C GLY A 95 -11.29 -3.96 -9.27
N ASP A 96 -11.50 -3.82 -10.58
CA ASP A 96 -10.77 -4.57 -11.63
C ASP A 96 -9.25 -4.38 -11.64
N LYS A 97 -8.77 -3.24 -11.12
CA LYS A 97 -7.33 -2.96 -11.03
C LYS A 97 -6.64 -3.68 -9.86
N CYS A 98 -7.40 -4.24 -8.92
CA CYS A 98 -6.83 -4.96 -7.78
C CYS A 98 -6.27 -6.32 -8.19
N LYS A 99 -5.05 -6.63 -7.76
CA LYS A 99 -4.36 -7.90 -8.00
C LYS A 99 -4.24 -8.73 -6.72
N CYS A 100 -5.16 -8.56 -5.78
CA CYS A 100 -5.17 -9.28 -4.52
C CYS A 100 -5.44 -10.78 -4.69
N LEU A 101 -4.83 -11.64 -3.86
CA LEU A 101 -5.19 -13.05 -3.76
C LEU A 101 -6.24 -13.25 -2.66
N ASP A 102 -7.12 -14.23 -2.88
CA ASP A 102 -8.14 -14.67 -1.93
C ASP A 102 -8.90 -13.48 -1.32
N CYS A 103 -9.38 -12.59 -2.20
CA CYS A 103 -10.07 -11.38 -1.77
C CYS A 103 -11.38 -11.71 -1.06
N ALA A 104 -11.47 -11.32 0.21
CA ALA A 104 -12.63 -11.48 1.07
C ALA A 104 -13.09 -10.13 1.65
N ASN A 105 -12.86 -9.03 0.92
CA ASN A 105 -13.33 -7.70 1.32
C ASN A 105 -14.86 -7.69 1.50
N PRO A 106 -15.40 -7.40 2.71
CA PRO A 106 -16.82 -7.48 3.00
C PRO A 106 -17.69 -6.44 2.28
N MET A 107 -17.10 -5.37 1.74
CA MET A 107 -17.83 -4.40 0.91
C MET A 107 -18.29 -5.02 -0.44
N GLY A 108 -17.85 -6.25 -0.74
CA GLY A 108 -18.20 -7.02 -1.93
C GLY A 108 -17.07 -6.99 -2.96
N ALA A 109 -16.84 -8.13 -3.63
CA ALA A 109 -16.00 -8.23 -4.80
C ALA A 109 -16.88 -8.08 -6.05
N VAL A 110 -16.45 -7.34 -7.07
CA VAL A 110 -16.80 -7.78 -8.43
C VAL A 110 -16.01 -9.07 -8.62
N ALA A 111 -16.66 -10.21 -8.40
CA ALA A 111 -15.99 -11.49 -8.28
C ALA A 111 -15.22 -11.81 -9.58
N ARG A 112 -13.90 -11.68 -9.57
CA ARG A 112 -13.05 -12.35 -10.55
C ARG A 112 -12.59 -13.67 -9.94
N ARG A 113 -13.27 -14.75 -10.33
CA ARG A 113 -12.76 -16.11 -10.17
C ARG A 113 -11.49 -16.22 -11.03
N HIS A 114 -10.33 -15.98 -10.44
CA HIS A 114 -9.09 -16.44 -11.05
C HIS A 114 -9.02 -17.94 -10.75
N SER A 115 -9.43 -18.76 -11.72
CA SER A 115 -9.18 -20.19 -11.70
C SER A 115 -7.71 -20.43 -11.36
N ALA A 116 -7.47 -21.21 -10.31
CA ALA A 116 -6.14 -21.61 -9.89
C ALA A 116 -5.46 -22.37 -11.04
N ALA A 117 -4.47 -21.74 -11.64
CA ALA A 117 -3.47 -22.44 -12.43
C ALA A 117 -2.12 -21.74 -12.22
N SER A 118 -1.28 -22.33 -11.37
CA SER A 118 0.17 -22.14 -11.44
C SER A 118 0.87 -23.46 -11.14
N PRO A 119 1.61 -24.04 -12.11
CA PRO A 119 2.21 -25.37 -12.03
C PRO A 119 3.64 -25.31 -11.45
N HIS A 120 3.83 -24.70 -10.28
CA HIS A 120 5.16 -24.59 -9.67
C HIS A 120 5.18 -25.02 -8.21
N ALA A 121 5.14 -26.34 -8.03
CA ALA A 121 5.67 -27.01 -6.86
C ALA A 121 6.13 -28.42 -7.26
N ALA A 122 7.27 -28.50 -7.92
CA ALA A 122 8.03 -29.74 -8.03
C ALA A 122 9.51 -29.41 -7.84
N LEU A 123 9.98 -29.49 -6.59
CA LEU A 123 11.35 -29.85 -6.21
C LEU A 123 11.50 -29.74 -4.69
N ALA A 124 11.27 -30.87 -4.01
CA ALA A 124 11.89 -31.16 -2.73
C ALA A 124 12.27 -32.65 -2.75
N GLY A 125 13.57 -32.92 -2.79
CA GLY A 125 14.14 -34.24 -2.90
C GLY A 125 14.14 -35.04 -1.60
N VAL A 126 14.18 -36.36 -1.80
CA VAL A 126 14.97 -37.39 -1.09
C VAL A 126 15.11 -37.27 0.43
N LEU A 127 14.54 -38.24 1.16
CA LEU A 127 15.26 -39.09 2.15
C LEU A 127 14.35 -40.20 2.74
N GLN A 128 14.76 -41.45 2.46
CA GLN A 128 14.76 -42.71 3.23
C GLN A 128 13.63 -43.06 4.25
N ALA A 129 13.10 -44.29 4.15
CA ALA A 129 13.32 -45.36 5.16
C ALA A 129 12.66 -46.71 4.78
N ALA A 130 13.49 -47.76 4.77
CA ALA A 130 13.28 -49.13 5.27
C ALA A 130 11.89 -49.81 5.15
N ARG A 131 11.81 -50.86 4.33
CA ARG A 131 12.01 -52.27 4.72
C ARG A 131 12.01 -53.19 3.49
#